data_AF-A0A951ILS8-F1
#
_entry.id   AF-A0A951ILS8-F1
#
_cell.length_a   1.000
_cell.length_b   1.000
_cell.length_c   1.000
_cell.angle_alpha   90.00
_cell.angle_beta   90.00
_cell.angle_gamma   90.00
#
_symmetry.space_group_name_H-M   'P 1'
#
loop_
_entity.id
_entity.type
_entity.pdbx_description
1 polymer ?
#
loop_
_entity_poly.entity_id
_entity_poly.type
_entity_poly.pdbx_seq_one_letter_code
_entity_poly.pdbx_strand_id
1 'polypeptide(L)'
;MNLASRQRPHRTPSVKDVARIRSQLEHSISDCPSDAAQRLRKKIAQTRSPQELWLLRNDAYQLISQQHDQSVAADRINRLIRFFEGWLDPKQLVRIK
;
A
#
# COMPACT_ATOMS: atom_id res chain seq x y z
N MET A 1 -8.35 12.53 32.36
CA MET A 1 -9.50 11.81 31.80
C MET A 1 -9.03 11.04 30.59
N ASN A 2 -9.12 9.71 30.60
CA ASN A 2 -8.51 8.81 29.60
C ASN A 2 -9.23 8.88 28.26
N LEU A 3 -8.50 9.23 27.19
CA LEU A 3 -8.92 9.07 25.81
C LEU A 3 -8.80 7.58 25.46
N ALA A 4 -9.86 6.82 25.71
CA ALA A 4 -9.94 5.43 25.29
C ALA A 4 -9.89 5.36 23.76
N SER A 5 -8.71 5.06 23.22
CA SER A 5 -8.53 4.59 21.85
C SER A 5 -9.47 3.41 21.65
N ARG A 6 -10.61 3.66 21.00
CA ARG A 6 -11.60 2.64 20.66
C ARG A 6 -10.93 1.66 19.71
N GLN A 7 -10.29 0.63 20.27
CA GLN A 7 -9.79 -0.51 19.52
C GLN A 7 -10.99 -1.12 18.79
N ARG A 8 -11.11 -0.78 17.50
CA ARG A 8 -12.07 -1.44 16.63
C ARG A 8 -11.70 -2.92 16.66
N PRO A 9 -12.67 -3.84 16.83
CA PRO A 9 -12.38 -5.27 16.86
C PRO A 9 -11.53 -5.61 15.63
N HIS A 10 -10.48 -6.41 15.81
CA HIS A 10 -9.63 -6.93 14.75
C HIS A 10 -10.50 -7.65 13.71
N ARG A 11 -11.06 -6.90 12.76
CA ARG A 11 -11.79 -7.48 11.63
C ARG A 11 -10.74 -8.15 10.77
N THR A 12 -10.89 -9.45 10.57
CA THR A 12 -10.15 -10.15 9.52
C THR A 12 -10.52 -9.52 8.18
N PRO A 13 -9.54 -9.10 7.36
CA PRO A 13 -9.83 -8.50 6.07
C PRO A 13 -10.55 -9.52 5.19
N SER A 14 -11.71 -9.14 4.64
CA SER A 14 -12.39 -9.99 3.67
C SER A 14 -11.60 -10.01 2.37
N VAL A 15 -11.87 -11.02 1.52
CA VAL A 15 -11.27 -11.09 0.19
C VAL A 15 -11.53 -9.81 -0.63
N LYS A 16 -12.70 -9.18 -0.46
CA LYS A 16 -13.05 -7.92 -1.14
C LYS A 16 -12.19 -6.75 -0.66
N ASP A 17 -11.90 -6.67 0.63
CA ASP A 17 -11.07 -5.60 1.20
C ASP A 17 -9.65 -5.70 0.67
N VAL A 18 -9.08 -6.90 0.70
CA VAL A 18 -7.73 -7.14 0.16
C VAL A 18 -7.68 -6.86 -1.34
N ALA A 19 -8.68 -7.31 -2.10
CA ALA A 19 -8.75 -7.03 -3.54
C ALA A 19 -8.81 -5.53 -3.85
N ARG A 20 -9.54 -4.75 -3.04
CA ARG A 20 -9.57 -3.28 -3.17
C ARG A 20 -8.19 -2.66 -2.94
N ILE A 21 -7.49 -3.07 -1.89
CA ILE A 21 -6.13 -2.57 -1.57
C ILE A 21 -5.16 -2.94 -2.70
N ARG A 22 -5.20 -4.18 -3.21
CA ARG A 22 -4.40 -4.62 -4.37
C ARG A 22 -4.59 -3.71 -5.57
N SER A 23 -5.85 -3.48 -5.95
CA SER A 23 -6.17 -2.65 -7.11
C SER A 23 -5.61 -1.23 -6.98
N GLN A 24 -5.64 -0.63 -5.78
CA GLN A 24 -5.06 0.70 -5.55
C GLN A 24 -3.53 0.69 -5.66
N LEU A 25 -2.88 -0.33 -5.09
CA LEU A 25 -1.42 -0.47 -5.19
C LEU A 25 -0.97 -0.76 -6.63
N GLU A 26 -1.67 -1.62 -7.37
CA GLU A 26 -1.43 -1.87 -8.79
C GLU A 26 -1.61 -0.61 -9.65
N HIS A 27 -2.66 0.16 -9.36
CA HIS A 27 -2.92 1.42 -10.06
C HIS A 27 -1.80 2.44 -9.86
N SER A 28 -1.18 2.48 -8.67
CA SER A 28 -0.08 3.41 -8.36
C SER A 28 1.17 3.20 -9.23
N ILE A 29 1.35 1.99 -9.76
CA ILE A 29 2.47 1.59 -10.64
C ILE A 29 2.01 1.33 -12.08
N SER A 30 0.78 1.70 -12.46
CA SER A 30 0.19 1.31 -13.75
C SER A 30 0.92 1.89 -14.97
N ASP A 31 1.53 3.06 -14.82
CA ASP A 31 2.34 3.78 -15.81
C ASP A 31 3.83 3.44 -15.77
N CYS A 32 4.24 2.47 -14.94
CA CYS A 32 5.60 1.94 -14.95
C CYS A 32 5.70 0.76 -15.96
N PRO A 33 6.42 0.90 -17.09
CA PRO A 33 6.46 -0.12 -18.14
C PRO A 33 7.55 -1.20 -17.92
N SER A 34 8.30 -1.16 -16.82
CA SER A 34 9.46 -2.03 -16.60
C SER A 34 9.07 -3.49 -16.26
N ASP A 35 9.96 -4.43 -16.59
CA ASP A 35 9.83 -5.84 -16.18
C ASP A 35 9.72 -5.98 -14.65
N ALA A 36 10.41 -5.10 -13.92
CA ALA A 36 10.33 -5.04 -12.47
C ALA A 36 8.92 -4.64 -11.99
N ALA A 37 8.26 -3.69 -12.66
CA ALA A 37 6.86 -3.36 -12.40
C ALA A 37 5.92 -4.52 -12.72
N GLN A 38 6.17 -5.26 -13.81
CA GLN A 38 5.36 -6.44 -14.10
C GLN A 38 5.53 -7.56 -13.07
N ARG A 39 6.76 -7.78 -12.59
CA ARG A 39 7.02 -8.70 -11.46
C ARG A 39 6.30 -8.24 -10.19
N LEU A 40 6.32 -6.94 -9.89
CA LEU A 40 5.63 -6.39 -8.73
C LEU A 40 4.11 -6.58 -8.84
N ARG A 41 3.50 -6.31 -10.00
CA ARG A 41 2.06 -6.57 -10.24
C ARG A 41 1.70 -8.03 -9.96
N LYS A 42 2.53 -8.98 -10.42
CA LYS A 42 2.32 -10.41 -10.12
C LYS A 42 2.38 -10.72 -8.62
N LYS A 43 3.32 -10.12 -7.88
CA LYS A 43 3.39 -10.26 -6.42
C LYS A 43 2.13 -9.71 -5.76
N ILE A 44 1.73 -8.48 -6.11
CA ILE A 44 0.53 -7.83 -5.56
C ILE A 44 -0.71 -8.69 -5.76
N ALA A 45 -0.90 -9.25 -6.96
CA ALA A 45 -2.03 -10.11 -7.29
C ALA A 45 -2.10 -11.38 -6.41
N GLN A 46 -0.95 -11.95 -6.05
CA GLN A 46 -0.84 -13.18 -5.24
C GLN A 46 -0.97 -12.91 -3.73
N THR A 47 -0.63 -11.71 -3.28
CA THR A 47 -0.62 -11.34 -1.85
C THR A 47 -2.03 -11.27 -1.25
N ARG A 48 -2.25 -11.95 -0.12
CA ARG A 48 -3.57 -12.05 0.52
C ARG A 48 -3.69 -11.26 1.83
N SER A 49 -2.61 -10.65 2.30
CA SER A 49 -2.61 -9.86 3.52
C SER A 49 -2.40 -8.37 3.23
N PRO A 50 -3.20 -7.46 3.85
CA PRO A 50 -2.92 -6.02 3.81
C PRO A 50 -1.52 -5.67 4.33
N GLN A 51 -0.99 -6.42 5.30
CA GLN A 51 0.35 -6.18 5.83
C GLN A 51 1.43 -6.51 4.82
N GLU A 52 1.32 -7.64 4.13
CA GLU A 52 2.24 -8.02 3.05
C GLU A 52 2.14 -7.02 1.87
N LEU A 53 0.93 -6.57 1.52
CA LEU A 53 0.74 -5.53 0.50
C LEU A 53 1.44 -4.22 0.88
N TRP A 54 1.43 -3.86 2.16
CA TRP A 54 2.13 -2.66 2.64
C TRP A 54 3.64 -2.78 2.56
N LEU A 55 4.21 -3.98 2.69
CA LEU A 55 5.65 -4.19 2.47
C LEU A 55 6.05 -3.95 1.02
N LEU A 56 5.18 -4.33 0.07
CA LEU A 56 5.37 -4.08 -1.37
C LEU A 56 5.34 -2.59 -1.75
N ARG A 57 4.90 -1.69 -0.85
CA ARG A 57 4.95 -0.24 -1.09
C ARG A 57 6.37 0.26 -1.35
N ASN A 58 7.39 -0.38 -0.75
CA ASN A 58 8.78 0.03 -0.92
C ASN A 58 9.24 -0.27 -2.35
N ASP A 59 8.91 -1.45 -2.87
CA ASP A 59 9.18 -1.81 -4.26
C ASP A 59 8.43 -0.85 -5.21
N ALA A 60 7.16 -0.55 -4.92
CA ALA A 60 6.38 0.40 -5.70
C ALA A 60 7.03 1.80 -5.68
N TYR A 61 7.44 2.29 -4.51
CA TYR A 61 8.12 3.58 -4.37
C TYR A 61 9.38 3.65 -5.23
N GLN A 62 10.22 2.60 -5.18
CA GLN A 62 11.46 2.55 -5.96
C GLN A 62 11.18 2.58 -7.46
N LEU A 63 10.19 1.81 -7.92
CA LEU A 63 9.83 1.79 -9.34
C LEU A 63 9.27 3.13 -9.83
N ILE A 64 8.38 3.75 -9.05
CA ILE A 64 7.82 5.06 -9.40
C ILE A 64 8.93 6.11 -9.39
N SER A 65 9.84 6.06 -8.42
CA SER A 65 10.96 7.00 -8.32
C SER A 65 11.92 6.89 -9.51
N GLN A 66 12.14 5.67 -10.00
CA GLN A 66 12.98 5.42 -11.19
C GLN A 66 12.31 5.88 -12.49
N GLN A 67 10.98 5.74 -12.57
CA GLN A 67 10.21 6.09 -13.77
C GLN A 67 9.88 7.60 -13.85
N HIS A 68 9.63 8.23 -12.70
CA HIS A 68 9.25 9.63 -12.58
C HIS A 68 10.30 10.36 -11.74
N ASP A 69 10.02 10.52 -10.45
CA ASP A 69 10.90 11.10 -9.45
C ASP A 69 10.40 10.71 -8.05
N GLN A 70 11.21 11.04 -7.03
CA GLN A 70 10.91 10.72 -5.64
C GLN A 70 9.68 11.46 -5.10
N SER A 71 9.37 12.65 -5.59
CA SER A 71 8.22 13.45 -5.15
C SER A 71 6.91 12.80 -5.60
N VAL A 72 6.83 12.38 -6.87
CA VAL A 72 5.69 11.64 -7.43
C VAL A 72 5.53 10.30 -6.72
N ALA A 73 6.62 9.59 -6.43
CA ALA A 73 6.59 8.35 -5.69
C ALA A 73 6.05 8.55 -4.27
N ALA A 74 6.54 9.55 -3.54
CA ALA A 74 6.10 9.86 -2.19
C ALA A 74 4.60 10.23 -2.17
N ASP A 75 4.14 11.08 -3.07
CA ASP A 75 2.72 11.46 -3.16
C ASP A 75 1.82 10.25 -3.43
N ARG A 76 2.18 9.38 -4.39
CA ARG A 76 1.40 8.18 -4.70
C ARG A 76 1.33 7.20 -3.53
N ILE A 77 2.47 6.90 -2.89
CA ILE A 77 2.48 6.00 -1.73
C ILE A 77 1.76 6.62 -0.54
N ASN A 78 1.88 7.93 -0.32
CA ASN A 78 1.16 8.63 0.74
C ASN A 78 -0.35 8.59 0.53
N ARG A 79 -0.84 8.69 -0.72
CA ARG A 79 -2.27 8.52 -1.05
C ARG A 79 -2.76 7.10 -0.77
N LEU A 80 -1.88 6.10 -0.77
CA LEU A 80 -2.26 4.72 -0.46
C LEU A 80 -2.59 4.52 1.02
N ILE A 81 -1.99 5.30 1.93
CA ILE A 81 -2.14 5.14 3.40
C ILE A 81 -3.60 5.01 3.82
N ARG A 82 -4.50 5.84 3.29
CA ARG A 82 -5.94 5.82 3.61
C ARG A 82 -6.62 4.47 3.34
N PHE A 83 -6.09 3.67 2.42
CA PHE A 83 -6.64 2.35 2.10
C PHE A 83 -6.13 1.25 3.05
N PHE A 84 -5.03 1.52 3.77
CA PHE A 84 -4.47 0.63 4.78
C PHE A 84 -4.87 1.04 6.21
N GLU A 85 -5.47 2.22 6.40
CA GLU A 85 -6.06 2.65 7.67
C GLU A 85 -7.10 1.65 8.18
N GLY A 86 -6.96 1.25 9.44
CA GLY A 86 -7.81 0.24 10.06
C GLY A 86 -7.41 -1.21 9.77
N TRP A 87 -6.46 -1.45 8.86
CA TRP A 87 -5.85 -2.77 8.61
C TRP A 87 -4.46 -2.91 9.23
N LEU A 88 -3.76 -1.80 9.38
CA LEU A 88 -2.43 -1.72 9.98
C LEU A 88 -2.44 -0.83 11.20
N ASP A 89 -1.46 -1.04 12.08
CA ASP A 89 -1.19 -0.10 13.17
C ASP A 89 -0.82 1.27 12.56
N PRO A 90 -1.42 2.38 13.02
CA PRO A 90 -1.06 3.72 12.56
C PRO A 90 0.45 4.01 12.60
N LYS A 91 1.20 3.39 13.52
CA LYS A 91 2.67 3.50 13.60
C LYS A 91 3.38 2.92 12.38
N GLN A 92 2.77 1.96 11.68
CA GLN A 92 3.30 1.37 10.45
C GLN A 92 2.96 2.21 9.22
N LEU A 93 1.92 3.04 9.28
CA LEU A 93 1.44 3.91 8.21
C LEU A 93 2.24 5.22 8.14
N VAL A 94 3.55 5.06 7.95
CA VAL A 94 4.48 6.20 7.89
C VAL A 94 4.38 6.88 6.52
N ARG A 95 4.24 8.20 6.54
CA ARG A 95 4.31 9.04 5.33
C ARG A 95 5.76 9.18 4.87
N ILE A 96 5.97 9.08 3.57
CA ILE A 96 7.26 9.35 2.94
C ILE A 96 7.40 10.87 2.79
N LYS A 97 8.57 11.39 3.15
CA LYS A 97 8.92 12.81 3.06
C LYS A 97 9.52 13.14 1.70
#